data_AF-R8VY69-F1
#
_entry.id   AF-R8VY69-F1
#
_cell.length_a   1.000
_cell.length_b   1.000
_cell.length_c   1.000
_cell.angle_alpha   90.00
_cell.angle_beta   90.00
_cell.angle_gamma   90.00
#
_symmetry.space_group_name_H-M   'P 1'
#
loop_
_entity.id
_entity.type
_entity.pdbx_description
1 polymer ?
#
loop_
_entity_poly.entity_id
_entity_poly.type
_entity_poly.pdbx_seq_one_letter_code
_entity_poly.pdbx_strand_id
1 'polypeptide(L)'
;MGLFSFLKKKPEKLPVSVNVEAKTSEVEVRQRTPGELPLAYVGEYESPSGGFVNYGRFCVVGVNRETGRKNTRKYEAQSEKEARALAAADGLADPMEISAEQMDVPSERQVAYALDLEATLPEGACKEDVSAIISRITDEDEDAPDPGLSLWAHESGVRFSRFIGAQALLGCMMFQMAGVGKATLYAYAVYLQENGGRFSDPRKLPAFPVLLRCAEQVAGDPALMKSLGDRDSSDLFGPNRGTKIYKATASILRDGGAIR
;
A
#
# COMPACT_ATOMS: atom_id res chain seq x y z
N MET A 1 -1.88 -16.83 78.65
CA MET A 1 -3.04 -16.36 77.86
C MET A 1 -2.65 -15.08 77.14
N GLY A 2 -1.92 -15.20 76.03
CA GLY A 2 -1.91 -14.13 75.03
C GLY A 2 -3.15 -14.26 74.15
N LEU A 3 -3.53 -13.20 73.43
CA LEU A 3 -3.91 -13.26 72.01
C LEU A 3 -4.49 -11.89 71.50
N PHE A 4 -3.76 -11.30 70.54
CA PHE A 4 -4.19 -10.48 69.39
C PHE A 4 -4.66 -9.02 69.57
N SER A 5 -3.73 -8.10 69.27
CA SER A 5 -4.01 -6.82 68.59
C SER A 5 -3.06 -6.72 67.40
N PHE A 6 -3.58 -6.96 66.18
CA PHE A 6 -2.83 -6.79 64.92
C PHE A 6 -3.18 -5.43 64.31
N LEU A 7 -2.42 -4.39 64.66
CA LEU A 7 -2.41 -3.12 63.94
C LEU A 7 -1.32 -3.18 62.86
N LYS A 8 -1.68 -3.58 61.64
CA LYS A 8 -0.82 -3.42 60.46
C LYS A 8 -0.74 -1.93 60.10
N LYS A 9 0.41 -1.31 60.34
CA LYS A 9 0.76 0.01 59.77
C LYS A 9 0.73 -0.10 58.24
N LYS A 10 -0.11 0.70 57.57
CA LYS A 10 -0.09 0.86 56.11
C LYS A 10 1.24 1.52 55.70
N PRO A 11 1.93 1.05 54.65
CA PRO A 11 3.13 1.72 54.16
C PRO A 11 2.79 3.10 53.61
N GLU A 12 3.48 4.13 54.11
CA GLU A 12 3.44 5.49 53.56
C GLU A 12 3.96 5.46 52.12
N LYS A 13 3.12 5.86 51.17
CA LYS A 13 3.54 6.08 49.79
C LYS A 13 4.29 7.41 49.74
N LEU A 14 5.60 7.35 49.53
CA LEU A 14 6.40 8.54 49.23
C LEU A 14 5.84 9.21 47.95
N PRO A 15 5.66 10.54 47.94
CA PRO A 15 5.19 11.25 46.75
C PRO A 15 6.29 11.18 45.67
N VAL A 16 5.99 10.50 44.57
CA VAL A 16 6.85 10.52 43.38
C VAL A 16 6.55 11.80 42.62
N SER A 17 7.49 12.75 42.64
CA SER A 17 7.43 13.91 41.75
C SER A 17 8.13 13.57 40.44
N VAL A 18 7.38 13.56 39.34
CA VAL A 18 7.94 13.45 37.98
C VAL A 18 8.02 14.84 37.38
N ASN A 19 9.24 15.33 37.14
CA ASN A 19 9.46 16.52 36.32
C ASN A 19 9.57 16.07 34.86
N VAL A 20 8.62 16.50 34.03
CA VAL A 20 8.65 16.29 32.58
C VAL A 20 9.10 17.59 31.94
N GLU A 21 10.32 17.61 31.42
CA GLU A 21 10.77 18.67 30.51
C GLU A 21 10.39 18.28 29.08
N ALA A 22 9.50 19.04 28.47
CA ALA A 22 9.18 18.93 27.06
C ALA A 22 9.98 19.97 26.28
N LYS A 23 10.85 19.52 25.36
CA LYS A 23 11.51 20.37 24.38
C LYS A 23 10.78 20.23 23.04
N THR A 24 10.35 21.35 22.48
CA THR A 24 9.80 21.45 21.13
C THR A 24 10.83 22.10 20.23
N SER A 25 11.12 21.50 19.09
CA SER A 25 11.93 22.10 18.02
C SER A 25 11.17 21.97 16.71
N GLU A 26 11.11 23.05 15.94
CA GLU A 26 10.65 23.01 14.55
C GLU A 26 11.75 22.37 13.71
N VAL A 27 11.44 21.23 13.08
CA VAL A 27 12.32 20.59 12.10
C VAL A 27 11.73 20.95 10.74
N GLU A 28 12.47 21.69 9.93
CA GLU A 28 12.08 21.96 8.54
C GLU A 28 12.15 20.64 7.76
N VAL A 29 11.01 20.22 7.23
CA VAL A 29 10.90 19.02 6.39
C VAL A 29 11.31 19.40 4.97
N ARG A 30 12.41 18.80 4.48
CA ARG A 30 12.98 19.03 3.14
C ARG A 30 13.52 17.72 2.60
N GLN A 31 13.69 17.62 1.27
CA GLN A 31 14.25 16.42 0.64
C GLN A 31 15.65 16.14 1.18
N ARG A 32 15.87 14.94 1.70
CA ARG A 32 17.17 14.51 2.26
C ARG A 32 18.04 13.81 1.23
N THR A 33 17.41 13.12 0.28
CA THR A 33 18.08 12.42 -0.81
C THR A 33 18.58 13.43 -1.84
N PRO A 34 19.89 13.45 -2.18
CA PRO A 34 20.39 14.35 -3.20
C PRO A 34 19.86 13.99 -4.60
N GLY A 35 19.41 14.99 -5.35
CA GLY A 35 18.97 14.83 -6.75
C GLY A 35 17.58 14.19 -6.89
N GLU A 36 17.34 13.51 -8.01
CA GLU A 36 16.07 12.84 -8.24
C GLU A 36 15.86 11.65 -7.29
N LEU A 37 14.66 11.53 -6.73
CA LEU A 37 14.31 10.39 -5.88
C LEU A 37 14.33 9.08 -6.69
N PRO A 38 14.81 7.97 -6.11
CA PRO A 38 14.90 6.70 -6.83
C PRO A 38 13.50 6.15 -7.15
N LEU A 39 13.37 5.60 -8.36
CA LEU A 39 12.12 5.04 -8.88
C LEU A 39 11.87 3.61 -8.38
N ALA A 40 10.61 3.29 -8.12
CA ALA A 40 10.11 1.92 -8.00
C ALA A 40 10.25 1.19 -9.34
N TYR A 41 10.64 -0.08 -9.26
CA TYR A 41 10.85 -0.94 -10.42
C TYR A 41 9.54 -1.59 -10.88
N VAL A 42 9.19 -1.39 -12.15
CA VAL A 42 7.97 -1.96 -12.77
C VAL A 42 8.29 -2.68 -14.09
N GLY A 43 9.53 -3.18 -14.23
CA GLY A 43 9.99 -3.76 -15.49
C GLY A 43 10.17 -2.71 -16.58
N GLU A 44 9.83 -3.08 -17.81
CA GLU A 44 9.93 -2.25 -19.02
C GLU A 44 8.65 -1.42 -19.26
N TYR A 45 7.78 -1.30 -18.26
CA TYR A 45 6.53 -0.58 -18.41
C TYR A 45 6.74 0.93 -18.53
N GLU A 46 6.15 1.51 -19.57
CA GLU A 46 6.01 2.94 -19.77
C GLU A 46 4.52 3.27 -19.95
N SER A 47 4.06 4.32 -19.26
CA SER A 47 2.66 4.71 -19.38
C SER A 47 2.39 5.28 -20.78
N PRO A 48 1.36 4.78 -21.50
CA PRO A 48 0.96 5.37 -22.79
C PRO A 48 0.36 6.78 -22.62
N SER A 49 0.09 7.19 -21.39
CA SER A 49 -0.43 8.50 -21.02
C SER A 49 0.66 9.50 -20.61
N GLY A 50 1.93 9.11 -20.62
CA GLY A 50 3.04 9.91 -20.10
C GLY A 50 3.15 9.88 -18.57
N GLY A 51 4.13 10.60 -18.04
CA GLY A 51 4.51 10.53 -16.63
C GLY A 51 5.23 9.23 -16.26
N PHE A 52 5.49 9.07 -14.97
CA PHE A 52 6.19 7.94 -14.39
C PHE A 52 5.24 6.99 -13.65
N VAL A 53 3.94 7.04 -13.94
CA VAL A 53 2.94 6.13 -13.39
C VAL A 53 3.00 4.74 -14.02
N ASN A 54 2.58 3.71 -13.27
CA ASN A 54 2.56 2.32 -13.74
C ASN A 54 1.23 1.90 -14.40
N TYR A 55 0.47 2.87 -14.89
CA TYR A 55 -0.81 2.71 -15.58
C TYR A 55 -1.04 3.87 -16.56
N GLY A 56 -1.97 3.70 -17.50
CA GLY A 56 -2.44 4.75 -18.40
C GLY A 56 -3.91 5.11 -18.16
N ARG A 57 -4.31 6.27 -18.68
CA ARG A 57 -5.69 6.74 -18.77
C ARG A 57 -6.20 6.49 -20.18
N PHE A 58 -7.28 5.74 -20.32
CA PHE A 58 -7.88 5.38 -21.59
C PHE A 58 -9.29 5.93 -21.70
N CYS A 59 -9.57 6.60 -22.81
CA CYS A 59 -10.91 6.95 -23.25
C CYS A 59 -11.42 5.85 -24.16
N VAL A 60 -12.53 5.22 -23.75
CA VAL A 60 -13.20 4.16 -24.52
C VAL A 60 -14.58 4.65 -24.95
N VAL A 61 -14.81 4.65 -26.26
CA VAL A 61 -16.10 4.93 -26.88
C VAL A 61 -16.69 3.63 -27.37
N GLY A 62 -17.88 3.26 -26.91
CA GLY A 62 -18.56 2.03 -27.31
C GLY A 62 -20.08 2.15 -27.24
N VAL A 63 -20.79 1.11 -27.66
CA VAL A 63 -22.26 1.09 -27.64
C VAL A 63 -22.73 0.51 -26.31
N ASN A 64 -23.57 1.23 -25.57
CA ASN A 64 -24.18 0.71 -24.35
C ASN A 64 -25.23 -0.36 -24.72
N ARG A 65 -25.10 -1.57 -24.16
CA ARG A 65 -25.95 -2.72 -24.49
C ARG A 65 -27.43 -2.53 -24.18
N GLU A 66 -27.76 -1.74 -23.15
CA GLU A 66 -29.13 -1.56 -22.70
C GLU A 66 -29.87 -0.52 -23.55
N THR A 67 -29.19 0.56 -23.92
CA THR A 67 -29.80 1.72 -24.57
C THR A 67 -29.53 1.79 -26.08
N GLY A 68 -28.56 1.03 -26.58
CA GLY A 68 -28.08 1.10 -27.96
C GLY A 68 -27.35 2.40 -28.32
N ARG A 69 -27.08 3.28 -27.34
CA ARG A 69 -26.44 4.58 -27.57
C ARG A 69 -24.92 4.50 -27.46
N LYS A 70 -24.22 5.37 -28.19
CA LYS A 70 -22.77 5.56 -28.02
C LYS A 70 -22.50 6.26 -26.70
N ASN A 71 -21.65 5.66 -25.88
CA ASN A 71 -21.18 6.21 -24.62
C ASN A 71 -19.65 6.28 -24.61
N THR A 72 -19.14 7.33 -23.99
CA THR A 72 -17.71 7.53 -23.74
C THR A 72 -17.45 7.31 -22.24
N ARG A 73 -16.47 6.49 -21.90
CA ARG A 73 -16.04 6.25 -20.51
C ARG A 73 -14.52 6.29 -20.41
N LYS A 74 -14.03 6.68 -19.23
CA LYS A 74 -12.60 6.77 -18.93
C LYS A 74 -12.21 5.67 -17.97
N TYR A 75 -11.07 5.03 -18.22
CA TYR A 75 -10.54 3.95 -17.41
C TYR A 75 -9.06 4.19 -17.13
N GLU A 76 -8.63 3.81 -15.94
CA GLU A 76 -7.21 3.72 -15.60
C GLU A 76 -6.83 2.24 -15.61
N ALA A 77 -5.90 1.87 -16.50
CA ALA A 77 -5.53 0.48 -16.75
C ALA A 77 -4.07 0.40 -17.20
N GLN A 78 -3.44 -0.76 -17.18
CA GLN A 78 -2.06 -0.91 -17.65
C GLN A 78 -1.98 -1.02 -19.18
N SER A 79 -3.06 -1.46 -19.84
CA SER A 79 -3.10 -1.64 -21.29
C SER A 79 -4.47 -1.34 -21.89
N GLU A 80 -4.51 -1.09 -23.20
CA GLU A 80 -5.78 -0.96 -23.93
C GLU A 80 -6.65 -2.22 -23.83
N LYS A 81 -6.02 -3.41 -23.79
CA LYS A 81 -6.71 -4.69 -23.62
C LYS A 81 -7.46 -4.75 -22.29
N GLU A 82 -6.83 -4.28 -21.22
CA GLU A 82 -7.45 -4.22 -19.90
C GLU A 82 -8.54 -3.14 -19.86
N ALA A 83 -8.28 -1.94 -20.40
CA ALA A 83 -9.30 -0.88 -20.51
C ALA A 83 -10.55 -1.35 -21.28
N ARG A 84 -10.37 -2.12 -22.36
CA ARG A 84 -11.46 -2.77 -23.11
C ARG A 84 -12.24 -3.75 -22.24
N ALA A 85 -11.54 -4.59 -21.48
CA ALA A 85 -12.18 -5.58 -20.61
C ALA A 85 -12.99 -4.90 -19.50
N LEU A 86 -12.45 -3.85 -18.88
CA LEU A 86 -13.17 -3.01 -17.93
C LEU A 86 -14.41 -2.41 -18.59
N ALA A 87 -14.27 -1.80 -19.78
CA ALA A 87 -15.40 -1.21 -20.50
C ALA A 87 -16.50 -2.23 -20.85
N ALA A 88 -16.12 -3.45 -21.21
CA ALA A 88 -17.06 -4.52 -21.49
C ALA A 88 -17.81 -4.99 -20.24
N ALA A 89 -17.11 -5.12 -19.10
CA ALA A 89 -17.73 -5.44 -17.80
C ALA A 89 -18.73 -4.35 -17.37
N ASP A 90 -18.43 -3.12 -17.74
CA ASP A 90 -19.23 -1.91 -17.53
C ASP A 90 -20.43 -1.76 -18.49
N GLY A 91 -20.62 -2.72 -19.40
CA GLY A 91 -21.77 -2.80 -20.30
C GLY A 91 -21.60 -2.09 -21.65
N LEU A 92 -20.39 -1.65 -22.00
CA LEU A 92 -20.09 -1.24 -23.38
C LEU A 92 -19.92 -2.48 -24.26
N ALA A 93 -20.28 -2.36 -25.53
CA ALA A 93 -20.13 -3.37 -26.56
C ALA A 93 -19.42 -2.78 -27.78
N ASP A 94 -18.96 -3.69 -28.63
CA ASP A 94 -18.35 -3.34 -29.89
C ASP A 94 -19.34 -2.67 -30.87
N PRO A 95 -18.85 -1.84 -31.80
CA PRO A 95 -17.45 -1.45 -31.96
C PRO A 95 -16.97 -0.52 -30.83
N MET A 96 -15.82 -0.84 -30.21
CA MET A 96 -15.16 0.05 -29.26
C MET A 96 -13.91 0.70 -29.86
N GLU A 97 -13.86 2.01 -29.76
CA GLU A 97 -12.69 2.84 -30.06
C GLU A 97 -11.99 3.18 -28.73
N ILE A 98 -10.67 3.00 -28.68
CA ILE A 98 -9.85 3.21 -27.49
C ILE A 98 -8.74 4.18 -27.84
N SER A 99 -8.50 5.15 -26.98
CA SER A 99 -7.39 6.10 -27.11
C SER A 99 -6.80 6.39 -25.73
N ALA A 100 -5.48 6.54 -25.67
CA ALA A 100 -4.81 7.01 -24.46
C ALA A 100 -4.99 8.52 -24.31
N GLU A 101 -5.42 8.97 -23.14
CA GLU A 101 -5.42 10.37 -22.74
C GLU A 101 -4.13 10.68 -22.00
N GLN A 102 -3.58 11.89 -22.17
CA GLN A 102 -2.40 12.31 -21.41
C GLN A 102 -2.72 12.41 -19.90
N MET A 103 -1.72 12.12 -19.07
CA MET A 103 -1.80 12.38 -17.63
C MET A 103 -1.94 13.88 -17.38
N ASP A 104 -2.59 14.24 -16.28
CA ASP A 104 -2.73 15.64 -15.92
C ASP A 104 -1.35 16.20 -15.56
N VAL A 105 -1.02 17.39 -16.05
CA VAL A 105 0.20 18.09 -15.63
C VAL A 105 0.08 18.50 -14.16
N PRO A 106 1.21 18.59 -13.41
CA PRO A 106 1.19 19.08 -12.04
C PRO A 106 0.58 20.48 -11.95
N SER A 107 -0.25 20.70 -10.92
CA SER A 107 -0.76 22.04 -10.65
C SER A 107 0.36 22.97 -10.16
N GLU A 108 0.22 24.28 -10.42
CA GLU A 108 1.17 25.29 -9.94
C GLU A 108 1.40 25.20 -8.42
N ARG A 109 0.34 24.86 -7.66
CA ARG A 109 0.42 24.67 -6.20
C ARG A 109 1.26 23.47 -5.80
N GLN A 110 1.18 22.36 -6.53
CA GLN A 110 2.03 21.20 -6.29
C GLN A 110 3.48 21.50 -6.62
N VAL A 111 3.73 22.16 -7.75
CA VAL A 111 5.09 22.56 -8.14
C VAL A 111 5.69 23.50 -7.09
N ALA A 112 4.96 24.55 -6.69
CA ALA A 112 5.42 25.48 -5.66
C ALA A 112 5.73 24.77 -4.35
N TYR A 113 4.84 23.89 -3.88
CA TYR A 113 5.06 23.16 -2.64
C TYR A 113 6.23 22.18 -2.72
N ALA A 114 6.41 21.49 -3.86
CA ALA A 114 7.57 20.64 -4.07
C ALA A 114 8.89 21.45 -4.04
N LEU A 115 8.92 22.65 -4.63
CA LEU A 115 10.08 23.54 -4.58
C LEU A 115 10.36 24.06 -3.17
N ASP A 116 9.33 24.37 -2.37
CA ASP A 116 9.49 24.74 -0.96
C ASP A 116 10.10 23.61 -0.11
N LEU A 117 9.84 22.36 -0.50
CA LEU A 117 10.46 21.15 0.08
C LEU A 117 11.86 20.86 -0.49
N GLU A 118 12.39 21.73 -1.35
CA GLU A 118 13.65 21.56 -2.10
C GLU A 118 13.66 20.28 -2.96
N ALA A 119 12.49 19.83 -3.41
CA ALA A 119 12.36 18.62 -4.20
C ALA A 119 12.97 18.80 -5.60
N THR A 120 13.66 17.77 -6.08
CA THR A 120 14.09 17.70 -7.48
C THR A 120 12.97 17.09 -8.32
N LEU A 121 12.36 17.89 -9.20
CA LEU A 121 11.30 17.43 -10.09
C LEU A 121 11.90 16.99 -11.45
N PRO A 122 11.67 15.74 -11.88
CA PRO A 122 12.16 15.26 -13.16
C PRO A 122 11.31 15.83 -14.32
N GLU A 123 11.93 15.94 -15.49
CA GLU A 123 11.22 16.33 -16.71
C GLU A 123 10.16 15.27 -17.06
N GLY A 124 8.98 15.74 -17.47
CA GLY A 124 7.85 14.86 -17.82
C GLY A 124 7.05 14.31 -16.64
N ALA A 125 7.34 14.71 -15.40
CA ALA A 125 6.53 14.35 -14.23
C ALA A 125 5.07 14.78 -14.40
N CYS A 126 4.13 13.87 -14.18
CA CYS A 126 2.71 14.21 -14.11
C CYS A 126 2.28 14.60 -12.68
N LYS A 127 1.02 15.01 -12.54
CA LYS A 127 0.41 15.39 -11.26
C LYS A 127 0.56 14.31 -10.18
N GLU A 128 0.41 13.05 -10.53
CA GLU A 128 0.52 11.91 -9.63
C GLU A 128 1.96 11.70 -9.18
N ASP A 129 2.93 11.92 -10.07
CA ASP A 129 4.36 11.84 -9.76
C ASP A 129 4.78 12.90 -8.75
N VAL A 130 4.40 14.16 -9.00
CA VAL A 130 4.73 15.25 -8.07
C VAL A 130 4.05 15.05 -6.71
N SER A 131 2.83 14.49 -6.69
CA SER A 131 2.18 14.13 -5.43
C SER A 131 2.97 13.07 -4.66
N ALA A 132 3.46 12.02 -5.34
CA ALA A 132 4.25 10.98 -4.73
C ALA A 132 5.61 11.49 -4.20
N ILE A 133 6.28 12.39 -4.94
CA ILE A 133 7.51 13.05 -4.51
C ILE A 133 7.27 13.85 -3.22
N ILE A 134 6.23 14.69 -3.20
CA ILE A 134 5.84 15.48 -2.02
C ILE A 134 5.56 14.55 -0.82
N SER A 135 4.78 13.50 -1.01
CA SER A 135 4.47 12.53 0.04
C SER A 135 5.73 11.87 0.60
N ARG A 136 6.68 11.44 -0.25
CA ARG A 136 7.93 10.83 0.25
C ARG A 136 8.74 11.75 1.14
N ILE A 137 8.82 13.02 0.79
CA ILE A 137 9.56 14.00 1.59
C ILE A 137 8.82 14.27 2.90
N THR A 138 7.51 14.51 2.82
CA THR A 138 6.69 14.89 3.98
C THR A 138 6.45 13.77 4.97
N ASP A 139 6.32 12.53 4.49
CA ASP A 139 6.15 11.32 5.29
C ASP A 139 7.50 10.69 5.70
N GLU A 140 8.62 11.32 5.33
CA GLU A 140 9.97 10.82 5.58
C GLU A 140 10.25 9.41 4.99
N ASP A 141 9.54 9.04 3.93
CA ASP A 141 9.58 7.74 3.22
C ASP A 141 10.38 7.84 1.90
N GLU A 142 11.58 8.43 1.98
CA GLU A 142 12.43 8.68 0.81
C GLU A 142 13.16 7.44 0.27
N ASP A 143 12.99 6.27 0.87
CA ASP A 143 13.52 5.01 0.31
C ASP A 143 12.63 4.50 -0.83
N ALA A 144 13.23 4.03 -1.92
CA ALA A 144 12.48 3.31 -2.94
C ALA A 144 12.03 1.95 -2.39
N PRO A 145 10.82 1.47 -2.78
CA PRO A 145 10.40 0.13 -2.41
C PRO A 145 11.31 -0.94 -3.01
N ASP A 146 11.35 -2.13 -2.38
CA ASP A 146 12.07 -3.28 -2.92
C ASP A 146 11.64 -3.55 -4.39
N PRO A 147 12.60 -3.78 -5.32
CA PRO A 147 12.26 -3.98 -6.72
C PRO A 147 11.32 -5.17 -6.98
N GLY A 148 11.46 -6.24 -6.19
CA GLY A 148 10.61 -7.41 -6.29
C GLY A 148 9.20 -7.17 -5.76
N LEU A 149 9.08 -6.42 -4.66
CA LEU A 149 7.80 -5.96 -4.12
C LEU A 149 7.08 -5.04 -5.11
N SER A 150 7.81 -4.09 -5.71
CA SER A 150 7.30 -3.14 -6.71
C SER A 150 6.75 -3.88 -7.94
N LEU A 151 7.51 -4.86 -8.44
CA LEU A 151 7.09 -5.69 -9.56
C LEU A 151 5.85 -6.51 -9.21
N TRP A 152 5.79 -7.11 -8.03
CA TRP A 152 4.61 -7.85 -7.59
C TRP A 152 3.37 -6.95 -7.47
N ALA A 153 3.52 -5.73 -6.94
CA ALA A 153 2.43 -4.76 -6.88
C ALA A 153 1.93 -4.39 -8.29
N HIS A 154 2.85 -4.12 -9.22
CA HIS A 154 2.54 -3.85 -10.62
C HIS A 154 1.79 -5.03 -11.28
N GLU A 155 2.29 -6.25 -11.17
CA GLU A 155 1.66 -7.46 -11.73
C GLU A 155 0.32 -7.79 -11.06
N SER A 156 0.07 -7.26 -9.86
CA SER A 156 -1.22 -7.37 -9.17
C SER A 156 -2.22 -6.26 -9.56
N GLY A 157 -1.88 -5.41 -10.53
CA GLY A 157 -2.73 -4.31 -11.01
C GLY A 157 -2.82 -3.13 -10.04
N VAL A 158 -1.93 -3.04 -9.04
CA VAL A 158 -1.90 -1.89 -8.12
C VAL A 158 -1.39 -0.67 -8.88
N ARG A 159 -2.15 0.42 -8.87
CA ARG A 159 -1.83 1.65 -9.56
C ARG A 159 -1.05 2.60 -8.64
N PHE A 160 0.11 3.07 -9.08
CA PHE A 160 0.98 3.97 -8.34
C PHE A 160 1.92 4.76 -9.27
N SER A 161 2.41 5.91 -8.80
CA SER A 161 3.57 6.58 -9.41
C SER A 161 4.84 5.82 -9.07
N ARG A 162 5.78 5.66 -10.01
CA ARG A 162 7.09 5.08 -9.72
C ARG A 162 7.90 5.92 -8.73
N PHE A 163 7.51 7.17 -8.45
CA PHE A 163 8.06 7.95 -7.34
C PHE A 163 7.48 7.58 -5.97
N ILE A 164 6.69 6.51 -5.83
CA ILE A 164 6.14 6.07 -4.54
C ILE A 164 7.23 5.64 -3.55
N GLY A 165 7.01 5.92 -2.26
CA GLY A 165 7.88 5.48 -1.17
C GLY A 165 7.62 4.04 -0.76
N ALA A 166 8.58 3.44 -0.05
CA ALA A 166 8.52 2.04 0.36
C ALA A 166 7.30 1.72 1.23
N GLN A 167 6.96 2.58 2.20
CA GLN A 167 5.79 2.40 3.05
C GLN A 167 4.49 2.74 2.32
N ALA A 168 4.51 3.80 1.51
CA ALA A 168 3.36 4.21 0.71
C ALA A 168 2.91 3.10 -0.26
N LEU A 169 3.84 2.36 -0.86
CA LEU A 169 3.52 1.24 -1.75
C LEU A 169 2.69 0.16 -1.04
N LEU A 170 3.08 -0.22 0.18
CA LEU A 170 2.32 -1.19 0.99
C LEU A 170 0.91 -0.67 1.29
N GLY A 171 0.75 0.63 1.50
CA GLY A 171 -0.55 1.29 1.61
C GLY A 171 -1.41 1.13 0.37
N CYS A 172 -0.84 1.44 -0.81
CA CYS A 172 -1.51 1.24 -2.10
C CYS A 172 -1.92 -0.23 -2.32
N MET A 173 -1.03 -1.17 -2.01
CA MET A 173 -1.32 -2.60 -2.12
C MET A 173 -2.46 -3.03 -1.18
N MET A 174 -2.42 -2.62 0.09
CA MET A 174 -3.46 -2.96 1.07
C MET A 174 -4.84 -2.40 0.68
N PHE A 175 -4.87 -1.22 0.06
CA PHE A 175 -6.10 -0.57 -0.36
C PHE A 175 -6.66 -1.14 -1.67
N GLN A 176 -5.82 -1.41 -2.67
CA GLN A 176 -6.25 -1.77 -4.02
C GLN A 176 -6.35 -3.27 -4.26
N MET A 177 -5.54 -4.10 -3.58
CA MET A 177 -5.62 -5.55 -3.75
C MET A 177 -6.90 -6.09 -3.11
N ALA A 178 -7.44 -7.17 -3.67
CA ALA A 178 -8.62 -7.86 -3.17
C ALA A 178 -8.42 -9.38 -3.11
N GLY A 179 -9.33 -10.06 -2.41
CA GLY A 179 -9.37 -11.53 -2.33
C GLY A 179 -8.03 -12.15 -1.92
N VAL A 180 -7.58 -13.15 -2.69
CA VAL A 180 -6.33 -13.89 -2.45
C VAL A 180 -5.11 -12.97 -2.45
N GLY A 181 -5.08 -11.93 -3.29
CA GLY A 181 -3.95 -11.00 -3.36
C GLY A 181 -3.75 -10.24 -2.04
N LYS A 182 -4.83 -9.62 -1.53
CA LYS A 182 -4.81 -8.90 -0.24
C LYS A 182 -4.52 -9.85 0.92
N ALA A 183 -5.11 -11.04 0.90
CA ALA A 183 -4.85 -12.06 1.92
C ALA A 183 -3.40 -12.57 1.89
N THR A 184 -2.78 -12.65 0.71
CA THR A 184 -1.35 -13.03 0.55
C THR A 184 -0.44 -11.97 1.14
N LEU A 185 -0.72 -10.69 0.88
CA LEU A 185 0.01 -9.57 1.49
C LEU A 185 -0.06 -9.62 3.02
N TYR A 186 -1.25 -9.86 3.57
CA TYR A 186 -1.43 -9.97 5.02
C TYR A 186 -0.73 -11.19 5.61
N ALA A 187 -0.83 -12.36 4.97
CA ALA A 187 -0.12 -13.56 5.39
C ALA A 187 1.39 -13.35 5.39
N TYR A 188 1.91 -12.62 4.40
CA TYR A 188 3.31 -12.27 4.34
C TYR A 188 3.72 -11.31 5.47
N ALA A 189 2.88 -10.34 5.84
CA ALA A 189 3.12 -9.47 7.00
C ALA A 189 3.23 -10.28 8.31
N VAL A 190 2.33 -11.24 8.53
CA VAL A 190 2.38 -12.14 9.70
C VAL A 190 3.65 -13.01 9.68
N TYR A 191 4.04 -13.52 8.51
CA TYR A 191 5.29 -14.27 8.35
C TYR A 191 6.53 -13.44 8.73
N LEU A 192 6.59 -12.18 8.29
CA LEU A 192 7.69 -11.26 8.62
C LEU A 192 7.70 -10.89 10.11
N GLN A 193 6.54 -10.73 10.74
CA GLN A 193 6.46 -10.43 12.17
C GLN A 193 7.05 -11.56 13.04
N GLU A 194 6.92 -12.82 12.60
CA GLU A 194 7.36 -13.97 13.39
C GLU A 194 8.79 -14.43 13.05
N ASN A 195 9.24 -14.22 11.80
CA ASN A 195 10.60 -14.61 11.38
C ASN A 195 11.58 -13.43 11.28
N GLY A 196 11.10 -12.20 11.38
CA GLY A 196 11.85 -11.00 11.04
C GLY A 196 12.02 -10.81 9.53
N GLY A 197 12.67 -9.72 9.15
CA GLY A 197 12.92 -9.36 7.76
C GLY A 197 12.24 -8.06 7.34
N ARG A 198 12.17 -7.84 6.03
CA ARG A 198 11.54 -6.68 5.40
C ARG A 198 10.71 -7.16 4.21
N PHE A 199 9.74 -6.35 3.79
CA PHE A 199 8.94 -6.67 2.61
C PHE A 199 9.82 -6.69 1.35
N SER A 200 9.72 -7.78 0.61
CA SER A 200 10.29 -8.00 -0.72
C SER A 200 9.27 -8.77 -1.57
N ASP A 201 9.68 -9.35 -2.70
CA ASP A 201 8.82 -10.29 -3.44
C ASP A 201 8.57 -11.58 -2.62
N PRO A 202 7.34 -11.83 -2.12
CA PRO A 202 7.07 -13.04 -1.36
C PRO A 202 7.16 -14.30 -2.22
N ARG A 203 7.03 -14.20 -3.55
CA ARG A 203 7.03 -15.34 -4.48
C ARG A 203 8.38 -16.02 -4.60
N LYS A 204 9.44 -15.34 -4.16
CA LYS A 204 10.80 -15.86 -4.12
C LYS A 204 11.11 -16.61 -2.82
N LEU A 205 10.20 -16.59 -1.84
CA LEU A 205 10.40 -17.26 -0.56
C LEU A 205 10.08 -18.75 -0.68
N PRO A 206 10.87 -19.63 -0.02
CA PRO A 206 10.50 -21.05 0.12
C PRO A 206 9.14 -21.25 0.80
N ALA A 207 8.74 -20.30 1.66
CA ALA A 207 7.45 -20.32 2.36
C ALA A 207 6.27 -19.88 1.47
N PHE A 208 6.50 -19.36 0.26
CA PHE A 208 5.44 -18.81 -0.59
C PHE A 208 4.27 -19.76 -0.84
N PRO A 209 4.47 -21.07 -1.12
CA PRO A 209 3.34 -21.99 -1.29
C PRO A 209 2.46 -22.10 -0.03
N VAL A 210 3.03 -21.91 1.16
CA VAL A 210 2.26 -21.89 2.42
C VAL A 210 1.50 -20.58 2.57
N LEU A 211 2.13 -19.44 2.24
CA LEU A 211 1.48 -18.12 2.23
C LEU A 211 0.27 -18.10 1.30
N LEU A 212 0.43 -18.64 0.08
CA LEU A 212 -0.64 -18.68 -0.91
C LEU A 212 -1.81 -19.56 -0.46
N ARG A 213 -1.53 -20.77 0.07
CA ARG A 213 -2.59 -21.64 0.63
C ARG A 213 -3.32 -20.99 1.81
N CYS A 214 -2.59 -20.27 2.66
CA CYS A 214 -3.21 -19.49 3.74
C CYS A 214 -4.13 -18.41 3.18
N ALA A 215 -3.68 -17.69 2.14
CA ALA A 215 -4.45 -16.63 1.51
C ALA A 215 -5.72 -17.15 0.83
N GLU A 216 -5.67 -18.31 0.16
CA GLU A 216 -6.83 -18.98 -0.42
C GLU A 216 -7.87 -19.35 0.65
N GLN A 217 -7.43 -19.91 1.78
CA GLN A 217 -8.32 -20.23 2.91
C GLN A 217 -8.94 -18.97 3.51
N VAL A 218 -8.15 -17.92 3.72
CA VAL A 218 -8.65 -16.62 4.22
C VAL A 218 -9.66 -16.02 3.25
N ALA A 219 -9.35 -16.00 1.95
CA ALA A 219 -10.23 -15.45 0.92
C ALA A 219 -11.55 -16.24 0.79
N GLY A 220 -11.53 -17.53 1.11
CA GLY A 220 -12.71 -18.39 1.15
C GLY A 220 -13.57 -18.26 2.41
N ASP A 221 -13.10 -17.60 3.48
CA ASP A 221 -13.84 -17.37 4.72
C ASP A 221 -14.32 -15.90 4.82
N PRO A 222 -15.62 -15.62 4.64
CA PRO A 222 -16.16 -14.26 4.70
C PRO A 222 -15.90 -13.54 6.02
N ALA A 223 -15.83 -14.26 7.14
CA ALA A 223 -15.58 -13.65 8.44
C ALA A 223 -14.10 -13.29 8.63
N LEU A 224 -13.17 -14.04 8.02
CA LEU A 224 -11.76 -13.65 7.96
C LEU A 224 -11.55 -12.49 7.00
N MET A 225 -12.18 -12.51 5.82
CA MET A 225 -12.12 -11.38 4.89
C MET A 225 -12.72 -10.10 5.47
N LYS A 226 -13.80 -10.19 6.24
CA LYS A 226 -14.32 -9.04 7.00
C LYS A 226 -13.28 -8.53 8.01
N SER A 227 -12.71 -9.42 8.81
CA SER A 227 -11.67 -9.04 9.78
C SER A 227 -10.44 -8.43 9.12
N LEU A 228 -10.07 -8.85 7.90
CA LEU A 228 -9.01 -8.27 7.10
C LEU A 228 -9.40 -6.91 6.49
N GLY A 229 -10.65 -6.76 6.06
CA GLY A 229 -11.19 -5.51 5.53
C GLY A 229 -11.20 -4.38 6.55
N ASP A 230 -11.32 -4.71 7.84
CA ASP A 230 -11.24 -3.76 8.95
C ASP A 230 -9.80 -3.34 9.29
N ARG A 231 -8.78 -3.80 8.56
CA ARG A 231 -7.36 -3.46 8.77
C ARG A 231 -6.89 -2.39 7.78
N ASP A 232 -5.99 -1.53 8.24
CA ASP A 232 -5.29 -0.54 7.40
C ASP A 232 -3.83 -0.97 7.16
N SER A 233 -3.07 -0.11 6.48
CA SER A 233 -1.66 -0.36 6.15
C SER A 233 -0.73 -0.39 7.37
N SER A 234 -1.09 0.26 8.48
CA SER A 234 -0.28 0.23 9.70
C SER A 234 -0.24 -1.18 10.30
N ASP A 235 -1.31 -1.97 10.12
CA ASP A 235 -1.38 -3.37 10.56
C ASP A 235 -0.40 -4.26 9.77
N LEU A 236 0.19 -3.81 8.64
CA LEU A 236 1.24 -4.58 7.94
C LEU A 236 2.60 -4.53 8.64
N PHE A 237 2.90 -3.46 9.39
CA PHE A 237 4.17 -3.29 10.10
C PHE A 237 4.18 -3.90 11.51
N GLY A 238 3.00 -4.23 12.02
CA GLY A 238 2.84 -4.95 13.27
C GLY A 238 1.44 -5.55 13.38
N PRO A 239 1.14 -6.61 12.61
CA PRO A 239 -0.17 -7.25 12.64
C PRO A 239 -0.66 -7.52 14.06
N ASN A 240 -1.88 -7.07 14.36
CA ASN A 240 -2.41 -7.15 15.72
C ASN A 240 -2.75 -8.59 16.12
N ARG A 241 -1.94 -9.14 17.03
CA ARG A 241 -2.03 -10.52 17.53
C ARG A 241 -3.38 -10.89 18.17
N GLY A 242 -4.14 -9.89 18.62
CA GLY A 242 -5.45 -10.08 19.23
C GLY A 242 -6.56 -10.37 18.22
N THR A 243 -6.37 -10.01 16.95
CA THR A 243 -7.42 -10.06 15.92
C THR A 243 -7.74 -11.48 15.47
N LYS A 244 -8.95 -11.67 14.94
CA LYS A 244 -9.38 -12.96 14.38
C LYS A 244 -8.51 -13.35 13.19
N ILE A 245 -8.27 -12.39 12.28
CA ILE A 245 -7.45 -12.62 11.09
C ILE A 245 -6.03 -13.05 11.45
N TYR A 246 -5.36 -12.34 12.39
CA TYR A 246 -4.01 -12.73 12.80
C TYR A 246 -3.96 -14.15 13.34
N LYS A 247 -4.84 -14.49 14.29
CA LYS A 247 -4.83 -15.81 14.94
C LYS A 247 -5.03 -16.93 13.94
N ALA A 248 -5.94 -16.75 12.99
CA ALA A 248 -6.18 -17.72 11.92
C ALA A 248 -4.95 -17.86 11.02
N THR A 249 -4.42 -16.74 10.51
CA THR A 249 -3.24 -16.72 9.66
C THR A 249 -2.04 -17.34 10.35
N ALA A 250 -1.72 -16.93 11.57
CA ALA A 250 -0.61 -17.49 12.33
C ALA A 250 -0.77 -19.00 12.59
N SER A 251 -1.98 -19.49 12.86
CA SER A 251 -2.22 -20.94 12.99
C SER A 251 -1.90 -21.67 11.69
N ILE A 252 -2.46 -21.21 10.56
CA ILE A 252 -2.28 -21.86 9.25
C ILE A 252 -0.80 -21.85 8.83
N LEU A 253 -0.10 -20.74 9.05
CA LEU A 253 1.33 -20.63 8.75
C LEU A 253 2.18 -21.54 9.63
N ARG A 254 1.81 -21.73 10.90
CA ARG A 254 2.50 -22.63 11.83
C ARG A 254 2.30 -24.09 11.43
N ASP A 255 1.06 -24.48 11.13
CA ASP A 255 0.71 -25.82 10.68
C ASP A 255 1.39 -26.15 9.33
N GLY A 256 1.58 -25.14 8.49
CA GLY A 256 2.31 -25.25 7.23
C GLY A 256 3.83 -25.16 7.34
N GLY A 257 4.39 -25.00 8.55
CA GLY A 257 5.84 -24.94 8.80
C GLY A 257 6.52 -23.63 8.34
N ALA A 258 5.76 -22.57 8.04
CA ALA A 258 6.29 -21.29 7.61
C ALA A 258 6.71 -20.39 8.78
N ILE A 259 6.13 -20.59 9.97
CA ILE A 259 6.49 -19.89 11.21
C ILE A 259 6.62 -20.89 12.36
N ARG A 260 7.36 -20.53 13.42
CA ARG A 260 7.55 -21.37 14.61
C ARG A 260 6.45 -21.18 15.65
#